data_AF-A0A536DF46-F1
#
_entry.id   AF-A0A536DF46-F1
#
_cell.length_a   1.000
_cell.length_b   1.000
_cell.length_c   1.000
_cell.angle_alpha   90.00
_cell.angle_beta   90.00
_cell.angle_gamma   90.00
#
_symmetry.space_group_name_H-M   'P 1'
#
loop_
_entity.id
_entity.type
_entity.pdbx_description
1 polymer ?
#
loop_
_entity_poly.entity_id
_entity_poly.type
_entity_poly.pdbx_seq_one_letter_code
_entity_poly.pdbx_strand_id
1 'polypeptide(L)' 'MEPLPPDFAKQLLQVIEPGGEGAAAEVIGAAIHLDDARLGKFLELLADRVRSSGEPITEPELRDLLKKSTKPERPAAS' A
#
# COMPACT_ATOMS: atom_id res chain seq x y z
N MET A 1 18.90 -9.14 -0.08
CA MET A 1 17.52 -9.13 0.42
C MET A 1 17.57 -9.61 1.84
N GLU A 2 17.32 -8.72 2.79
CA GLU A 2 17.09 -9.15 4.17
C GLU A 2 15.77 -9.93 4.21
N PRO A 3 15.72 -11.08 4.90
CA PRO A 3 14.48 -11.81 5.05
C PRO A 3 13.45 -10.95 5.77
N LEU A 4 12.18 -11.05 5.35
CA LEU A 4 11.10 -10.37 6.03
C LEU A 4 11.07 -10.78 7.52
N PRO A 5 10.72 -9.87 8.44
CA PRO A 5 10.58 -10.18 9.85
C PRO A 5 9.62 -11.36 10.09
N PRO A 6 9.86 -12.23 11.08
CA PRO A 6 9.07 -13.44 11.34
C PRO A 6 7.57 -13.16 11.61
N ASP A 7 7.22 -11.92 11.98
CA ASP A 7 5.84 -11.49 12.23
C ASP A 7 5.30 -10.53 11.16
N PHE A 8 5.99 -10.37 10.02
CA PHE A 8 5.62 -9.38 9.00
C PHE A 8 4.14 -9.52 8.57
N ALA A 9 3.70 -10.72 8.24
CA ALA A 9 2.31 -10.96 7.83
C ALA A 9 1.32 -10.62 8.95
N LYS A 10 1.68 -10.91 10.21
CA LYS A 10 0.84 -10.63 11.37
C LYS A 10 0.76 -9.14 11.67
N GLN A 11 1.87 -8.42 11.55
CA GLN A 11 1.92 -6.96 11.69
C GLN A 11 1.18 -6.26 10.55
N LEU A 12 1.28 -6.77 9.33
CA LEU A 12 0.52 -6.26 8.20
C LEU A 12 -0.99 -6.41 8.42
N LEU A 13 -1.44 -7.54 8.96
CA LEU A 13 -2.86 -7.75 9.30
C LEU A 13 -3.38 -6.81 10.40
N GLN A 14 -2.51 -6.30 11.29
CA GLN A 14 -2.91 -5.29 12.29
C GLN A 14 -3.09 -3.89 11.70
N VAL A 15 -2.46 -3.64 10.55
CA VAL A 15 -2.57 -2.36 9.83
C VAL A 15 -3.84 -2.32 8.97
N ILE A 16 -4.39 -3.48 8.58
CA ILE A 16 -5.61 -3.57 7.77
C ILE A 16 -6.85 -3.58 8.66
N GLU A 17 -7.93 -2.96 8.19
CA GLU A 17 -9.23 -3.04 8.85
C GLU A 17 -9.69 -4.50 9.08
N PRO A 18 -10.19 -4.85 10.28
CA PRO A 18 -10.73 -6.19 10.54
C PRO A 18 -11.84 -6.58 9.55
N GLY A 19 -11.75 -7.74 8.91
CA GLY A 19 -12.69 -8.17 7.87
C GLY A 19 -12.36 -7.66 6.46
N GLY A 20 -11.33 -6.83 6.32
CA GLY A 20 -10.81 -6.30 5.04
C GLY A 20 -9.68 -7.15 4.43
N GLU A 21 -9.31 -8.29 5.02
CA GLU A 21 -8.12 -9.06 4.64
C GLU A 21 -8.18 -9.56 3.20
N GLY A 22 -9.35 -10.01 2.75
CA GLY A 22 -9.54 -10.51 1.38
C GLY A 22 -9.33 -9.41 0.34
N ALA A 23 -9.91 -8.23 0.58
CA ALA A 23 -9.77 -7.12 -0.35
C ALA A 23 -8.36 -6.50 -0.30
N ALA A 24 -7.72 -6.48 0.87
CA ALA A 24 -6.32 -6.10 0.99
C ALA A 24 -5.41 -7.06 0.20
N ALA A 25 -5.68 -8.36 0.23
CA ALA A 25 -4.94 -9.34 -0.57
C ALA A 25 -5.10 -9.10 -2.08
N GLU A 26 -6.30 -8.73 -2.55
CA GLU A 26 -6.51 -8.36 -3.96
C GLU A 26 -5.70 -7.12 -4.37
N VAL A 27 -5.67 -6.08 -3.53
CA VAL A 27 -4.93 -4.84 -3.81
C VAL A 27 -3.42 -5.07 -3.78
N ILE A 28 -2.92 -5.84 -2.81
CA ILE A 28 -1.51 -6.23 -2.74
C ILE A 28 -1.15 -7.08 -3.96
N GLY A 29 -2.01 -8.01 -4.36
CA GLY A 29 -1.83 -8.82 -5.58
C GLY A 29 -1.74 -7.94 -6.83
N ALA A 30 -2.59 -6.92 -6.94
CA ALA A 30 -2.52 -5.96 -8.04
C ALA A 30 -1.21 -5.14 -8.00
N ALA A 31 -0.71 -4.79 -6.81
CA ALA A 31 0.53 -4.05 -6.65
C ALA A 31 1.77 -4.83 -7.13
N ILE A 32 1.75 -6.17 -7.07
CA ILE A 32 2.85 -7.03 -7.58
C ILE A 32 3.06 -6.86 -9.09
N HIS A 33 2.01 -6.46 -9.82
CA HIS A 33 2.10 -6.23 -11.27
C HIS A 33 2.57 -4.82 -11.65
N LEU A 34 2.91 -3.98 -10.67
CA LEU A 34 3.47 -2.66 -10.91
C LEU A 34 4.97 -2.74 -11.24
N ASP A 35 5.42 -1.83 -12.09
CA ASP A 35 6.85 -1.58 -12.29
C ASP A 35 7.50 -1.08 -10.97
N ASP A 36 8.80 -1.34 -10.79
CA ASP A 36 9.54 -1.05 -9.55
C ASP A 36 9.34 0.37 -9.02
N ALA A 37 9.31 1.38 -9.91
CA ALA A 37 9.09 2.78 -9.52
C ALA A 37 7.67 3.03 -8.96
N ARG A 38 6.66 2.39 -9.53
CA ARG A 38 5.26 2.52 -9.10
C ARG A 38 4.99 1.71 -7.84
N LEU A 39 5.60 0.53 -7.73
CA LEU A 39 5.57 -0.27 -6.52
C LEU A 39 6.25 0.46 -5.36
N GLY A 40 7.43 1.05 -5.59
CA GLY A 40 8.12 1.87 -4.61
C GLY A 40 7.25 3.03 -4.10
N LYS A 41 6.65 3.80 -5.02
CA LYS A 41 5.73 4.89 -4.68
C LYS A 41 4.51 4.42 -3.89
N PHE A 42 3.96 3.24 -4.22
CA PHE A 42 2.86 2.66 -3.44
C PHE A 42 3.27 2.35 -2.00
N LEU A 43 4.43 1.72 -1.81
CA LEU A 43 4.96 1.38 -0.49
C LEU A 43 5.30 2.63 0.34
N GLU A 44 5.82 3.68 -0.28
CA GLU A 44 6.06 4.97 0.38
C GLU A 44 4.77 5.61 0.89
N LEU A 45 3.73 5.66 0.04
CA LEU A 45 2.42 6.20 0.42
C LEU A 45 1.77 5.39 1.54
N LEU A 46 1.90 4.06 1.50
CA LEU A 46 1.42 3.18 2.54
C LEU A 46 2.16 3.42 3.86
N ALA A 47 3.50 3.50 3.84
CA ALA A 47 4.31 3.76 5.03
C ALA A 47 4.00 5.12 5.65
N ASP A 48 3.79 6.15 4.83
CA ASP A 48 3.39 7.48 5.30
C ASP A 48 2.01 7.45 5.96
N ARG A 49 1.03 6.75 5.36
CA ARG A 49 -0.32 6.59 5.93
C ARG A 49 -0.31 5.87 7.28
N VAL A 50 0.53 4.83 7.43
CA VAL A 50 0.69 4.10 8.71
C VAL A 50 1.35 4.98 9.78
N ARG A 51 2.30 5.84 9.39
CA ARG A 51 2.96 6.75 10.32
C ARG A 51 2.04 7.92 10.74
N SER A 52 1.22 8.42 9.82
CA SER A 52 0.39 9.59 10.01
C SER A 52 -0.91 9.32 10.77
N SER A 53 -1.43 8.09 10.76
CA SER A 53 -2.59 7.70 11.56
C SER A 53 -2.46 6.27 12.06
N GLY A 54 -2.78 6.07 13.35
CA GLY A 54 -2.82 4.76 14.00
C GLY A 54 -4.13 3.99 13.75
N GLU A 55 -5.03 4.53 12.92
CA GLU A 55 -6.24 3.83 12.52
C GLU A 55 -5.95 2.78 11.45
N PRO A 56 -6.65 1.63 11.48
CA PRO A 56 -6.56 0.62 10.43
C PRO A 56 -6.84 1.23 9.05
N ILE A 57 -6.13 0.73 8.04
CA ILE A 57 -6.29 1.11 6.65
C ILE A 57 -7.45 0.33 6.07
N THR A 58 -8.42 1.07 5.56
CA THR A 58 -9.61 0.52 4.92
C THR A 58 -9.33 0.10 3.48
N GLU A 59 -10.15 -0.79 2.93
CA GLU A 59 -10.08 -1.20 1.52
C GLU A 59 -10.15 -0.01 0.53
N PRO A 60 -11.06 0.97 0.70
CA PRO A 60 -11.11 2.14 -0.17
C PRO A 60 -9.84 2.99 -0.11
N GLU A 61 -9.23 3.14 1.07
CA GLU A 61 -7.96 3.85 1.21
C GLU A 61 -6.83 3.13 0.50
N LEU A 62 -6.74 1.81 0.64
CA LEU A 62 -5.70 1.02 -0.02
C LEU A 62 -5.80 1.12 -1.55
N ARG A 63 -7.03 1.10 -2.10
CA ARG A 63 -7.27 1.36 -3.52
C ARG A 63 -6.91 2.78 -3.94
N ASP A 64 -7.13 3.78 -3.10
CA ASP A 64 -6.76 5.16 -3.38
C ASP A 64 -5.24 5.34 -3.42
N LEU A 65 -4.50 4.71 -2.49
CA LEU A 65 -3.04 4.68 -2.50
C LEU A 65 -2.51 4.03 -3.78
N LEU A 66 -3.10 2.91 -4.22
CA LEU A 66 -2.75 2.25 -5.49
C LEU A 66 -3.03 3.13 -6.71
N LYS A 67 -4.14 3.89 -6.71
CA LYS A 67 -4.43 4.84 -7.80
C LYS A 67 -3.43 6.00 -7.81
N LYS A 68 -3.02 6.51 -6.64
CA LYS A 68 -2.03 7.59 -6.52
C LYS A 68 -0.64 7.16 -6.98
N SER A 69 -0.26 5.90 -6.75
CA SER A 69 1.04 5.37 -7.18
C SER A 69 1.13 5.16 -8.70
N THR A 70 0.00 4.84 -9.34
CA THR A 70 -0.09 4.60 -10.79
C THR A 70 -0.37 5.85 -11.62
N LYS A 71 -0.81 6.94 -10.99
CA LYS A 71 -1.07 8.19 -11.67
C LYS A 71 0.25 8.77 -12.21
N PRO A 72 0.37 8.99 -13.53
CA PRO A 72 1.52 9.71 -14.07
C PRO A 72 1.55 11.08 -13.39
N GLU A 73 2.71 11.47 -12.86
CA GLU A 73 2.92 12.85 -12.48
C GLU A 73 2.61 13.70 -13.70
N ARG A 74 1.57 14.52 -13.62
CA ARG A 74 1.34 15.52 -14.67
C ARG A 74 2.62 16.35 -14.72
N PRO A 75 3.31 16.46 -15.86
CA PRO A 75 4.40 17.40 -15.97
C PRO A 75 3.82 18.76 -15.59
N ALA A 76 4.43 19.41 -14.59
CA ALA A 76 4.12 20.79 -14.27
C ALA A 76 4.27 21.57 -15.58
N ALA A 77 3.16 22.10 -16.10
CA ALA A 77 3.17 22.94 -17.27
C ALA A 77 4.12 24.12 -16.98
N SER A 78 5.18 24.22 -17.78
CA SER A 78 6.14 25.32 -17.76
C SER A 78 5.50 26.62 -18.24
#